data_AF-A0A0S8DNY6-F1
#
_entry.id   AF-A0A0S8DNY6-F1
#
_cell.length_a   1.000
_cell.length_b   1.000
_cell.length_c   1.000
_cell.angle_alpha   90.00
_cell.angle_beta   90.00
_cell.angle_gamma   90.00
#
_symmetry.space_group_name_H-M   'P 1'
#
loop_
_entity.id
_entity.type
_entity.pdbx_description
1 polymer ?
#
loop_
_entity_poly.entity_id
_entity_poly.type
_entity_poly.pdbx_seq_one_letter_code
_entity_poly.pdbx_strand_id
1 'polypeptide(L)'
;LSERAVDFRSIDYSRPTAILLGAELEGVSPRALACADEHIIIPMYGLVASLNVSVAAAVILFEAQRQRQGAGLYDHCRLDRSTYDRLLFEWAHPELASFYRSKGVSYPTLSPDGDVVEADEHRRARRGN
;
A
#
# COMPACT_ATOMS: atom_id res chain seq x y z
N LEU A 1 -21.71 -17.07 7.21
CA LEU A 1 -21.28 -15.67 7.49
C LEU A 1 -20.99 -15.56 8.98
N SER A 2 -19.98 -14.80 9.40
CA SER A 2 -19.67 -14.66 10.83
C SER A 2 -20.77 -13.86 11.53
N GLU A 3 -21.29 -14.37 12.66
CA GLU A 3 -22.36 -13.73 13.43
C GLU A 3 -21.97 -12.37 14.03
N ARG A 4 -20.66 -12.10 14.14
CA ARG A 4 -20.12 -10.81 14.61
C ARG A 4 -19.83 -9.81 13.49
N ALA A 5 -20.16 -10.12 12.23
CA ALA A 5 -19.81 -9.24 11.12
C ALA A 5 -20.62 -7.93 11.16
N VAL A 6 -19.92 -6.80 11.04
CA VAL A 6 -20.52 -5.46 10.96
C VAL A 6 -20.47 -4.92 9.55
N ASP A 7 -21.28 -3.91 9.26
CA ASP A 7 -21.20 -3.20 7.97
C ASP A 7 -19.81 -2.61 7.78
N PHE A 8 -19.17 -2.85 6.63
CA PHE A 8 -17.84 -2.33 6.35
C PHE A 8 -17.72 -0.81 6.55
N ARG A 9 -18.80 -0.06 6.30
CA ARG A 9 -18.83 1.41 6.45
C ARG A 9 -18.74 1.88 7.90
N SER A 10 -18.97 0.99 8.87
CA SER A 10 -18.93 1.32 10.29
C SER A 10 -17.51 1.32 10.88
N ILE A 11 -16.53 0.80 10.14
CA ILE A 11 -15.13 0.77 10.58
C ILE A 11 -14.47 2.12 10.33
N ASP A 12 -13.63 2.55 11.27
CA ASP A 12 -12.73 3.69 11.12
C ASP A 12 -11.43 3.27 10.42
N TYR A 13 -11.36 3.51 9.11
CA TYR A 13 -10.23 3.22 8.24
C TYR A 13 -9.18 4.34 8.20
N SER A 14 -9.37 5.43 8.97
CA SER A 14 -8.35 6.49 9.11
C SER A 14 -7.14 6.02 9.92
N ARG A 15 -7.32 4.95 10.72
CA ARG A 15 -6.29 4.31 11.53
C ARG A 15 -5.41 3.35 10.70
N PRO A 16 -4.25 2.92 11.22
CA PRO A 16 -3.49 1.82 10.63
C PRO A 16 -4.36 0.56 10.57
N THR A 17 -4.65 0.09 9.35
CA THR A 17 -5.60 -1.01 9.12
C THR A 17 -5.06 -1.92 8.02
N ALA A 18 -5.15 -3.22 8.23
CA ALA A 18 -4.96 -4.23 7.21
C ALA A 18 -6.32 -4.85 6.84
N ILE A 19 -6.64 -4.90 5.55
CA ILE A 19 -7.86 -5.52 5.05
C ILE A 19 -7.47 -6.90 4.52
N LEU A 20 -8.01 -7.94 5.14
CA LEU A 20 -7.84 -9.31 4.70
C LEU A 20 -9.01 -9.72 3.80
N LEU A 21 -8.69 -10.24 2.62
CA LEU A 21 -9.67 -10.73 1.66
C LEU A 21 -9.48 -12.24 1.47
N GLY A 22 -10.60 -12.95 1.40
CA GLY A 22 -10.62 -14.40 1.21
C GLY A 22 -10.45 -14.82 -0.24
N ALA A 23 -10.13 -16.10 -0.46
CA ALA A 23 -10.13 -16.69 -1.80
C ALA A 23 -11.56 -16.85 -2.32
N GLU A 24 -11.75 -16.80 -3.64
CA GLU A 24 -13.08 -16.69 -4.28
C GLU A 24 -14.05 -17.84 -3.96
N LEU A 25 -13.56 -19.06 -3.70
CA LEU A 25 -14.41 -20.22 -3.38
C LEU A 25 -14.65 -20.42 -1.88
N GLU A 26 -13.60 -20.29 -1.07
CA GLU A 26 -13.63 -20.69 0.34
C GLU A 26 -13.78 -19.51 1.30
N GLY A 27 -13.68 -18.28 0.79
CA GLY A 27 -13.65 -17.08 1.61
C GLY A 27 -12.38 -16.99 2.45
N VAL A 28 -12.48 -16.37 3.63
CA VAL A 28 -11.37 -16.20 4.57
C VAL A 28 -11.24 -17.46 5.43
N SER A 29 -10.02 -18.00 5.55
CA SER A 29 -9.79 -19.22 6.33
C SER A 29 -10.17 -19.03 7.81
N PRO A 30 -10.64 -20.07 8.53
CA PRO A 30 -11.01 -19.96 9.94
C PRO A 30 -9.89 -19.42 10.83
N ARG A 31 -8.63 -19.80 10.52
CA ARG A 31 -7.45 -19.29 11.23
C ARG A 31 -7.29 -17.78 11.06
N ALA A 32 -7.49 -17.28 9.85
CA ALA A 32 -7.33 -15.86 9.59
C ALA A 32 -8.49 -15.03 10.15
N LEU A 33 -9.71 -15.57 10.16
CA LEU A 33 -10.85 -15.01 10.88
C LEU A 33 -10.59 -14.94 12.40
N ALA A 34 -10.00 -15.98 12.99
CA ALA A 34 -9.68 -15.99 14.42
C ALA A 34 -8.61 -14.96 14.81
N CYS A 35 -7.73 -14.58 13.89
CA CYS A 35 -6.72 -13.53 14.10
C CYS A 35 -7.22 -12.12 13.79
N ALA A 36 -8.39 -11.97 13.17
CA ALA A 36 -8.91 -10.67 12.79
C ALA A 36 -9.57 -9.97 13.99
N ASP A 37 -9.22 -8.71 14.19
CA ASP A 37 -9.84 -7.86 15.21
C ASP A 37 -11.33 -7.68 14.90
N GLU A 38 -11.64 -7.31 13.66
CA GLU A 38 -12.97 -7.01 13.16
C GLU A 38 -13.36 -7.89 11.98
N HIS A 39 -14.65 -8.25 11.90
CA HIS A 39 -15.24 -8.90 10.74
C HIS A 39 -16.19 -7.94 10.05
N ILE A 40 -15.98 -7.70 8.75
CA ILE A 40 -16.82 -6.81 7.96
C ILE A 40 -17.58 -7.55 6.87
N ILE A 41 -18.76 -7.01 6.52
CA ILE A 41 -19.56 -7.44 5.39
C ILE A 41 -19.93 -6.23 4.52
N ILE A 42 -19.96 -6.44 3.20
CA ILE A 42 -20.62 -5.51 2.28
C ILE A 42 -22.09 -5.94 2.19
N PRO A 43 -23.06 -5.10 2.60
CA PRO A 43 -24.46 -5.46 2.52
C PRO A 43 -24.87 -5.78 1.08
N MET A 44 -25.38 -6.99 0.88
CA MET A 44 -25.87 -7.46 -0.42
C MET A 44 -27.39 -7.30 -0.46
N TYR A 45 -27.89 -6.61 -1.48
CA TYR A 45 -29.32 -6.50 -1.77
C TYR A 45 -29.59 -7.19 -3.10
N GLY A 46 -30.37 -8.26 -3.10
CA GLY A 46 -30.73 -9.01 -4.30
C GLY A 46 -30.41 -10.51 -4.21
N LEU A 47 -30.27 -11.15 -5.37
CA LEU A 47 -30.17 -12.61 -5.47
C LEU A 47 -28.75 -13.16 -5.30
N VAL A 48 -27.73 -12.31 -5.35
CA VAL A 48 -26.32 -12.72 -5.29
C VAL A 48 -25.80 -12.72 -3.86
N ALA A 49 -25.10 -13.80 -3.49
CA ALA A 49 -24.59 -14.00 -2.14
C ALA A 49 -23.28 -13.26 -1.85
N SER A 50 -22.53 -12.87 -2.89
CA SER A 50 -21.25 -12.18 -2.76
C SER A 50 -20.90 -11.37 -4.02
N LEU A 51 -19.93 -10.47 -3.87
CA LEU A 51 -19.26 -9.80 -4.98
C LEU A 51 -18.01 -10.58 -5.38
N ASN A 52 -17.52 -10.34 -6.60
CA ASN A 52 -16.16 -10.72 -6.96
C ASN A 52 -15.16 -10.09 -5.96
N VAL A 53 -14.09 -10.81 -5.62
CA VAL A 53 -13.12 -10.37 -4.60
C VAL A 53 -12.47 -9.03 -4.94
N SER A 54 -12.17 -8.77 -6.21
CA SER A 54 -11.60 -7.49 -6.65
C SER A 54 -12.59 -6.33 -6.51
N VAL A 55 -13.88 -6.58 -6.77
CA VAL A 55 -14.94 -5.60 -6.60
C VAL A 55 -15.18 -5.31 -5.12
N ALA A 56 -15.20 -6.35 -4.28
CA ALA A 56 -15.28 -6.18 -2.82
C ALA A 56 -14.08 -5.38 -2.28
N ALA A 57 -12.86 -5.70 -2.74
CA ALA A 57 -11.65 -4.96 -2.40
C ALA A 57 -11.77 -3.48 -2.78
N ALA A 58 -12.18 -3.18 -4.00
CA ALA A 58 -12.35 -1.82 -4.48
C ALA A 58 -13.38 -1.06 -3.63
N VAL A 59 -14.55 -1.63 -3.39
CA VAL A 59 -15.61 -0.99 -2.58
C VAL A 59 -15.10 -0.62 -1.18
N ILE A 60 -14.41 -1.54 -0.50
CA ILE A 60 -13.87 -1.30 0.84
C ILE A 60 -12.75 -0.27 0.81
N LEU A 61 -11.82 -0.36 -0.16
CA LEU A 61 -10.69 0.57 -0.28
C LEU A 61 -11.14 1.99 -0.64
N PHE A 62 -12.20 2.15 -1.44
CA PHE A 62 -12.77 3.46 -1.74
C PHE A 62 -13.47 4.09 -0.54
N GLU A 63 -14.12 3.30 0.34
CA GLU A 63 -14.61 3.81 1.62
C GLU A 63 -13.46 4.24 2.53
N ALA A 64 -12.40 3.43 2.61
CA ALA A 64 -11.20 3.80 3.37
C ALA A 64 -10.56 5.09 2.83
N GLN A 65 -10.49 5.24 1.50
CA GLN A 65 -10.01 6.45 0.84
C GLN A 65 -10.90 7.65 1.19
N ARG A 66 -12.23 7.51 1.14
CA ARG A 66 -13.19 8.57 1.51
C ARG A 66 -12.96 9.06 2.94
N GLN A 67 -12.85 8.13 3.90
CA GLN A 67 -12.61 8.47 5.31
C GLN A 67 -11.24 9.13 5.50
N ARG A 68 -10.19 8.60 4.87
CA ARG A 68 -8.83 9.16 4.96
C ARG A 68 -8.75 10.56 4.35
N GLN A 69 -9.46 10.81 3.25
CA GLN A 69 -9.58 12.13 2.65
C GLN A 69 -10.35 13.09 3.57
N GLY A 70 -11.48 12.66 4.15
CA GLY A 70 -12.23 13.46 5.11
C GLY A 70 -11.44 13.80 6.38
N ALA A 71 -10.48 12.97 6.76
CA ALA A 71 -9.55 13.20 7.86
C ALA A 71 -8.27 13.96 7.47
N GLY A 72 -8.14 14.43 6.22
CA GLY A 72 -6.96 15.18 5.74
C GLY A 72 -5.66 14.37 5.66
N LEU A 73 -5.75 13.04 5.65
CA LEU A 73 -4.56 12.16 5.67
C LEU A 73 -3.79 12.15 4.34
N TYR A 74 -4.35 12.76 3.29
CA TYR A 74 -3.70 12.93 1.99
C TYR A 74 -3.16 14.36 1.78
N ASP A 75 -3.37 15.29 2.73
CA ASP A 75 -3.00 16.70 2.56
C ASP A 75 -1.49 16.94 2.71
N HIS A 76 -0.77 15.99 3.30
CA HIS A 76 0.68 16.04 3.49
C HIS A 76 1.29 14.64 3.41
N CYS A 77 2.59 14.58 3.10
CA CYS A 77 3.33 13.32 3.12
C CYS A 77 3.40 12.77 4.55
N ARG A 78 3.02 11.49 4.71
CA ARG A 78 3.04 10.78 6.00
C ARG A 78 4.16 9.75 6.12
N LEU A 79 5.03 9.69 5.11
CA LEU A 79 6.24 8.86 5.15
C LEU A 79 7.35 9.65 5.84
N ASP A 80 8.18 8.98 6.63
CA ASP A 80 9.42 9.59 7.10
C ASP A 80 10.35 9.89 5.91
N ARG A 81 11.24 10.87 6.09
CA ARG A 81 12.09 11.35 4.99
C ARG A 81 12.97 10.27 4.39
N SER A 82 13.52 9.37 5.22
CA SER A 82 14.40 8.30 4.75
C SER A 82 13.67 7.26 3.91
N THR A 83 12.44 6.90 4.30
CA THR A 83 11.58 6.01 3.51
C THR A 83 11.14 6.68 2.21
N TYR A 84 10.76 7.96 2.27
CA TYR A 84 10.35 8.72 1.09
C TYR A 84 11.47 8.80 0.05
N ASP A 85 12.67 9.24 0.46
CA ASP A 85 13.83 9.39 -0.44
C ASP A 85 14.25 8.03 -1.04
N ARG A 86 14.22 6.97 -0.22
CA ARG A 86 14.52 5.61 -0.68
C ARG A 86 13.55 5.13 -1.75
N LEU A 87 12.24 5.26 -1.49
CA LEU A 87 11.20 4.83 -2.44
C LEU A 87 11.21 5.69 -3.71
N LEU A 88 11.42 7.00 -3.57
CA LEU A 88 11.54 7.91 -4.71
C LEU A 88 12.71 7.49 -5.62
N PHE A 89 13.88 7.18 -5.06
CA PHE A 89 15.01 6.69 -5.84
C PHE A 89 14.71 5.35 -6.53
N GLU A 90 14.13 4.40 -5.80
CA GLU A 90 13.81 3.07 -6.31
C GLU A 90 12.83 3.10 -7.49
N TRP A 91 11.87 4.02 -7.46
CA TRP A 91 10.87 4.15 -8.51
C TRP A 91 11.34 5.02 -9.68
N ALA A 92 12.08 6.10 -9.42
CA ALA A 92 12.60 6.97 -10.46
C ALA A 92 13.77 6.34 -11.24
N HIS A 93 14.60 5.54 -10.56
CA HIS A 93 15.84 4.98 -11.11
C HIS A 93 16.01 3.47 -10.83
N PRO A 94 15.12 2.59 -11.32
CA PRO A 94 15.08 1.17 -10.93
C PRO A 94 16.36 0.38 -11.26
N GLU A 95 17.02 0.70 -12.39
CA GLU A 95 18.30 0.09 -12.77
C GLU A 95 19.42 0.49 -11.80
N LEU A 96 19.47 1.78 -11.42
CA LEU A 96 20.45 2.28 -10.46
C LEU A 96 20.20 1.72 -9.07
N ALA A 97 18.95 1.72 -8.59
CA ALA A 97 18.59 1.12 -7.32
C ALA A 97 19.06 -0.35 -7.23
N SER A 98 18.93 -1.12 -8.31
CA SER A 98 19.42 -2.49 -8.36
C SER A 98 20.94 -2.58 -8.26
N PHE A 99 21.68 -1.69 -8.94
CA PHE A 99 23.14 -1.57 -8.78
C PHE A 99 23.54 -1.26 -7.33
N TYR A 100 22.98 -0.23 -6.71
CA TYR A 100 23.30 0.16 -5.33
C TYR A 100 22.96 -0.96 -4.33
N ARG A 101 21.81 -1.63 -4.49
CA ARG A 101 21.44 -2.80 -3.67
C ARG A 101 22.44 -3.94 -3.80
N SER A 102 22.89 -4.26 -5.02
CA SER A 102 23.89 -5.32 -5.25
C SER A 102 25.25 -5.02 -4.61
N LYS A 103 25.57 -3.73 -4.46
CA LYS A 103 26.82 -3.24 -3.87
C LYS A 103 26.71 -3.03 -2.35
N GLY A 104 25.51 -3.09 -1.78
CA GLY A 104 25.27 -2.87 -0.35
C GLY A 104 25.57 -1.44 0.11
N VAL A 105 25.56 -0.48 -0.80
CA VAL A 105 25.85 0.93 -0.52
C VAL A 105 24.57 1.74 -0.40
N SER A 106 24.60 2.79 0.42
CA SER A 106 23.48 3.72 0.59
C SER A 106 23.17 4.46 -0.71
N TYR A 107 21.89 4.74 -0.95
CA TYR A 107 21.45 5.51 -2.11
C TYR A 107 21.99 6.95 -2.08
N PRO A 108 22.23 7.53 -3.27
CA PRO A 108 22.76 8.88 -3.35
C PRO A 108 21.69 9.91 -2.94
N THR A 109 22.13 11.12 -2.61
CA THR A 109 21.22 12.22 -2.28
C THR A 109 20.45 12.66 -3.53
N LEU A 110 19.14 12.87 -3.34
CA LEU A 110 18.24 13.36 -4.39
C LEU A 110 17.99 14.86 -4.24
N SER A 111 17.79 15.52 -5.38
CA SER A 111 17.29 16.88 -5.47
C SER A 111 15.80 16.90 -5.11
N PRO A 112 15.22 18.09 -4.85
CA PRO A 112 13.76 18.21 -4.69
C PRO A 112 12.95 17.67 -5.87
N ASP A 113 13.54 17.67 -7.07
CA ASP A 113 12.92 17.18 -8.30
C ASP A 113 13.13 15.67 -8.54
N GLY A 114 13.88 14.98 -7.67
CA GLY A 114 14.17 13.54 -7.77
C GLY A 114 15.41 13.19 -8.61
N ASP A 115 16.21 14.18 -8.99
CA ASP A 115 17.48 13.98 -9.68
C ASP A 115 18.60 13.62 -8.71
N VAL A 116 19.56 12.82 -9.15
CA VAL A 116 20.74 12.47 -8.34
C VAL A 116 21.70 13.66 -8.28
N VAL A 117 21.94 14.20 -7.08
CA VAL A 117 22.74 15.42 -6.87
C VAL A 117 24.25 15.12 -6.88
N GLU A 118 24.66 14.01 -6.29
CA GLU A 118 26.08 13.62 -6.23
C GLU A 118 26.31 12.33 -7.00
N ALA A 119 26.77 12.49 -8.24
CA ALA A 119 27.06 11.40 -9.15
C ALA A 119 28.52 11.47 -9.67
N ASP A 120 29.47 11.91 -8.84
CA ASP A 120 30.90 11.90 -9.23
C ASP A 120 31.44 10.46 -9.40
N GLU A 121 30.91 9.47 -8.67
CA GLU A 121 31.15 8.05 -8.96
C GLU A 121 30.40 7.56 -10.21
N HIS A 122 29.27 8.19 -10.55
CA HIS A 122 28.39 7.79 -11.64
C HIS A 122 28.90 8.25 -13.01
N ARG A 123 29.57 9.41 -13.08
CA ARG A 123 30.31 9.84 -14.27
C ARG A 123 31.46 8.88 -14.61
N ARG A 124 32.06 8.23 -13.62
CA ARG A 124 33.13 7.23 -13.84
C ARG A 124 32.57 5.91 -14.36
N ALA A 125 31.42 5.46 -13.86
CA ALA A 125 30.76 4.24 -14.35
C ALA A 125 30.29 4.34 -15.82
N ARG A 126 29.87 5.52 -16.28
CA ARG A 126 29.45 5.75 -17.69
C ARG A 126 30.59 6.07 -18.67
N ARG A 127 31.79 6.42 -18.19
CA ARG A 127 32.97 6.74 -19.03
C ARG A 127 33.95 5.59 -19.21
N GLY A 128 33.68 4.44 -18.60
CA GLY A 128 34.44 3.20 -18.80
C GLY A 128 33.80 2.30 -19.85
N ASN A 129 33.78 2.75 -21.11
CA ASN A 129 33.64 1.90 -22.29
C ASN A 129 34.40 2.55 -23.45
#